data_AF-A0AAV2RZH1-F1
#
_entry.id   AF-A0AAV2RZH1-F1
#
_cell.length_a   1.000
_cell.length_b   1.000
_cell.length_c   1.000
_cell.angle_alpha   90.00
_cell.angle_beta   90.00
_cell.angle_gamma   90.00
#
_symmetry.space_group_name_H-M   'P 1'
#
loop_
_entity.id
_entity.type
_entity.pdbx_description
1 polymer ?
#
loop_
_entity_poly.entity_id
_entity_poly.type
_entity_poly.pdbx_seq_one_letter_code
_entity_poly.pdbx_strand_id
1 'polypeptide(L)'
;YDFGYGVKDEFRGLEFDHNEESDGDVVRGSYSVLLPDGRTQIVTYEADAENGYRANVEFIGEAQFPNEFGPAVTFKPQPQEQNSYQQQQQKSSSRNSYQ
;
A
#
# COMPACT_ATOMS: atom_id res chain seq x y z
N TYR A 1 6.56 -11.00 15.82
CA TYR A 1 5.38 -10.14 16.08
C TYR A 1 4.27 -10.56 15.14
N ASP A 2 3.05 -10.05 15.32
CA ASP A 2 1.89 -10.32 14.46
C ASP A 2 1.00 -9.08 14.50
N PHE A 3 0.60 -8.59 13.33
CA PHE A 3 -0.42 -7.55 13.22
C PHE A 3 -1.24 -7.70 11.94
N GLY A 4 -2.42 -7.11 11.95
CA GLY A 4 -3.22 -6.91 10.75
C GLY A 4 -4.20 -5.76 10.87
N TYR A 5 -4.57 -5.19 9.74
CA TYR A 5 -5.59 -4.15 9.63
C TYR A 5 -6.32 -4.26 8.29
N GLY A 6 -7.54 -3.74 8.26
CA GLY A 6 -8.35 -3.66 7.05
C GLY A 6 -9.16 -2.38 7.00
N VAL A 7 -9.42 -1.89 5.79
CA VAL A 7 -10.25 -0.72 5.50
C VAL A 7 -11.26 -1.11 4.44
N LYS A 8 -12.53 -0.95 4.75
CA LYS A 8 -13.62 -1.10 3.80
C LYS A 8 -14.47 0.16 3.79
N ASP A 9 -14.45 0.87 2.68
CA ASP A 9 -15.26 2.07 2.42
C ASP A 9 -16.03 1.89 1.12
N GLU A 10 -17.27 1.44 1.26
CA GLU A 10 -18.18 1.18 0.15
C GLU A 10 -18.53 2.46 -0.62
N PHE A 11 -18.54 3.62 0.04
CA PHE A 11 -18.86 4.90 -0.61
C PHE A 11 -17.73 5.35 -1.55
N ARG A 12 -16.47 5.09 -1.16
CA ARG A 12 -15.30 5.40 -1.98
C ARG A 12 -14.87 4.26 -2.91
N GLY A 13 -15.52 3.10 -2.84
CA GLY A 13 -15.14 1.90 -3.59
C GLY A 13 -13.74 1.41 -3.21
N LEU A 14 -13.39 1.51 -1.92
CA LEU A 14 -12.06 1.26 -1.41
C LEU A 14 -12.06 0.04 -0.48
N GLU A 15 -11.25 -0.95 -0.81
CA GLU A 15 -11.06 -2.12 0.03
C GLU A 15 -9.56 -2.44 0.10
N PHE A 16 -9.04 -2.50 1.32
CA PHE A 16 -7.65 -2.81 1.64
C PHE A 16 -7.58 -3.75 2.83
N ASP A 17 -6.74 -4.76 2.76
CA ASP A 17 -6.35 -5.57 3.92
C ASP A 17 -4.83 -5.72 3.95
N HIS A 18 -4.29 -5.87 5.16
CA HIS A 18 -2.88 -6.17 5.38
C HIS A 18 -2.74 -7.04 6.64
N ASN A 19 -1.95 -8.09 6.55
CA ASN A 19 -1.49 -8.87 7.70
C ASN A 19 0.00 -9.22 7.54
N GLU A 20 0.73 -9.17 8.65
CA GLU A 20 2.15 -9.51 8.69
C GLU A 20 2.50 -10.16 10.03
N GLU A 21 3.26 -11.23 9.97
CA GLU A 21 3.82 -11.92 11.11
C GLU A 21 5.33 -12.14 10.93
N SER A 22 6.02 -12.28 12.06
CA SER A 22 7.42 -12.63 12.08
C SER A 22 7.76 -13.48 13.30
N ASP A 23 8.55 -14.54 13.07
CA ASP A 23 9.13 -15.39 14.11
C ASP A 23 10.48 -14.86 14.63
N GLY A 24 11.00 -13.79 14.04
CA GLY A 24 12.30 -13.18 14.36
C GLY A 24 13.37 -13.41 13.29
N ASP A 25 13.24 -14.48 12.50
CA ASP A 25 14.17 -14.80 11.41
C ASP A 25 13.52 -14.60 10.03
N VAL A 26 12.22 -14.87 9.93
CA VAL A 26 11.42 -14.71 8.73
C VAL A 26 10.25 -13.76 9.00
N VAL A 27 9.93 -12.94 8.00
CA VAL A 27 8.71 -12.11 7.96
C VAL A 27 7.82 -12.66 6.85
N ARG A 28 6.54 -12.88 7.15
CA ARG A 28 5.53 -13.32 6.18
C ARG A 28 4.32 -12.42 6.27
N GLY A 29 3.74 -12.08 5.14
CA GLY A 29 2.53 -11.29 5.15
C GLY A 29 1.79 -11.34 3.83
N SER A 30 0.61 -10.73 3.86
CA SER A 30 -0.11 -10.42 2.64
C SER A 30 -0.81 -9.07 2.73
N TYR A 31 -1.04 -8.46 1.58
CA TYR A 31 -1.95 -7.32 1.47
C TYR A 31 -2.87 -7.47 0.26
N SER A 32 -4.06 -6.89 0.36
CA SER A 32 -5.06 -6.83 -0.71
C SER A 32 -5.40 -5.38 -1.04
N VAL A 33 -5.70 -5.12 -2.31
CA VAL A 33 -6.16 -3.81 -2.80
C VAL A 33 -7.24 -4.02 -3.86
N LEU A 34 -8.41 -3.42 -3.69
CA LEU A 34 -9.39 -3.30 -4.77
C LEU A 34 -8.93 -2.24 -5.78
N LEU A 35 -8.76 -2.66 -7.03
CA LEU A 35 -8.32 -1.80 -8.12
C LEU A 35 -9.51 -1.11 -8.82
N PRO A 36 -9.29 0.04 -9.47
CA PRO A 36 -10.33 0.74 -10.23
C PRO A 36 -10.89 -0.06 -11.41
N ASP A 37 -10.18 -1.07 -11.90
CA ASP A 37 -10.63 -1.97 -12.97
C ASP A 37 -11.54 -3.10 -12.46
N GLY A 38 -11.87 -3.11 -11.16
CA GLY A 38 -12.74 -4.08 -10.51
C GLY A 38 -12.03 -5.35 -10.03
N ARG A 39 -10.72 -5.50 -10.26
CA ARG A 39 -9.95 -6.64 -9.74
C ARG A 39 -9.44 -6.37 -8.34
N THR A 40 -9.28 -7.42 -7.54
CA THR A 40 -8.51 -7.36 -6.30
C THR A 40 -7.09 -7.83 -6.58
N GLN A 41 -6.11 -6.97 -6.34
CA GLN A 41 -4.71 -7.37 -6.29
C GLN A 41 -4.42 -7.94 -4.91
N ILE A 42 -3.81 -9.12 -4.86
CA ILE A 42 -3.35 -9.75 -3.62
C ILE A 42 -1.86 -9.95 -3.73
N VAL A 43 -1.10 -9.52 -2.73
CA VAL A 43 0.35 -9.74 -2.71
C VAL A 43 0.69 -10.52 -1.46
N THR A 44 1.26 -11.70 -1.66
CA THR A 44 1.78 -12.54 -0.56
C THR A 44 3.29 -12.50 -0.62
N TYR A 45 3.94 -12.24 0.51
CA TYR A 45 5.37 -12.04 0.56
C TYR A 45 6.03 -12.75 1.75
N GLU A 46 7.32 -13.04 1.57
CA GLU A 46 8.21 -13.57 2.58
C GLU A 46 9.56 -12.84 2.49
N ALA A 47 10.15 -12.51 3.64
CA ALA A 47 11.48 -11.94 3.73
C ALA A 47 12.31 -12.66 4.79
N ASP A 48 13.54 -13.04 4.41
CA ASP A 48 14.50 -13.71 5.27
C ASP A 48 15.93 -13.27 4.92
N ALA A 49 16.91 -13.60 5.77
CA ALA A 49 18.30 -13.18 5.59
C ALA A 49 19.03 -13.91 4.45
N GLU A 50 18.58 -15.10 4.06
CA GLU A 50 19.26 -15.96 3.08
C GLU A 50 18.85 -15.61 1.64
N ASN A 51 17.55 -15.40 1.43
CA ASN A 51 16.91 -15.28 0.13
C ASN A 51 16.31 -13.88 -0.11
N GLY A 52 16.37 -12.98 0.90
CA GLY A 52 15.84 -11.62 0.81
C GLY A 52 14.31 -11.58 0.69
N TYR A 53 13.78 -10.48 0.18
CA TYR A 53 12.33 -10.30 -0.03
C TYR A 53 11.86 -10.98 -1.32
N ARG A 54 10.81 -11.78 -1.22
CA ARG A 54 10.14 -12.44 -2.35
C ARG A 54 8.63 -12.25 -2.23
N ALA A 55 7.94 -12.05 -3.35
CA ALA A 55 6.50 -11.87 -3.35
C ALA A 55 5.85 -12.48 -4.59
N ASN A 56 4.61 -12.96 -4.41
CA ASN A 56 3.72 -13.41 -5.47
C ASN A 56 2.54 -12.43 -5.57
N VAL A 57 2.18 -12.07 -6.81
CA VAL A 57 1.09 -11.11 -7.07
C VAL A 57 -0.07 -11.80 -7.78
N GLU A 58 -1.14 -11.92 -7.01
CA GLU A 58 -2.51 -12.31 -7.28
C GLU A 58 -3.34 -11.25 -8.01
N PHE A 59 -4.12 -11.59 -9.04
CA PHE A 59 -5.25 -10.73 -9.46
C PHE A 59 -6.53 -11.56 -9.54
N ILE A 60 -7.52 -11.23 -8.70
CA ILE A 60 -8.83 -11.88 -8.67
C ILE A 60 -9.86 -10.97 -9.31
N GLY A 61 -10.74 -11.54 -10.15
CA GLY A 61 -11.80 -10.82 -10.87
C GLY A 61 -11.49 -10.58 -12.33
N GLU A 62 -12.39 -9.87 -13.01
CA GLU A 62 -12.26 -9.55 -14.44
C GLU A 62 -11.90 -8.08 -14.62
N ALA A 63 -10.82 -7.80 -15.34
CA ALA A 63 -10.42 -6.43 -15.64
C ALA A 63 -11.47 -5.74 -16.52
N GLN A 64 -12.08 -4.67 -16.02
CA GLN A 64 -12.97 -3.82 -16.77
C GLN A 64 -12.20 -2.61 -17.29
N PHE A 65 -12.23 -2.42 -18.61
CA PHE A 65 -11.62 -1.26 -19.25
C PHE A 65 -12.73 -0.34 -19.78
N PRO A 66 -12.56 1.00 -19.70
CA PRO A 66 -13.48 1.90 -20.37
C PRO A 66 -13.47 1.62 -21.88
N ASN A 67 -14.65 1.41 -22.46
CA ASN A 67 -14.83 1.21 -23.90
C ASN A 67 -14.50 2.49 -24.69
N GLU A 68 -14.44 3.63 -24.00
CA GLU A 68 -14.17 4.95 -24.55
C GLU A 68 -13.00 5.58 -23.80
N PHE A 69 -11.87 5.71 -24.49
CA PHE A 69 -10.88 6.70 -24.10
C PHE A 69 -11.47 8.07 -24.46
N GLY A 70 -11.74 8.91 -23.45
CA GLY A 70 -12.08 10.30 -23.70
C GLY A 70 -11.03 11.00 -24.57
N PRO A 71 -11.33 12.18 -25.14
CA PRO A 71 -10.34 12.93 -25.91
C PRO A 71 -9.07 13.11 -25.07
N ALA A 72 -7.90 12.98 -25.70
CA ALA A 72 -6.62 13.10 -25.03
C ALA A 72 -6.61 14.36 -24.13
N VAL A 73 -6.58 14.15 -22.81
CA VAL A 73 -6.44 15.22 -21.85
C VAL A 73 -5.02 15.79 -21.97
N THR A 74 -4.90 16.91 -22.68
CA THR A 74 -3.66 17.69 -22.67
C THR A 74 -3.61 18.41 -21.33
N PHE A 75 -2.95 17.80 -20.34
CA PHE A 75 -2.61 18.49 -19.10
C PHE A 75 -1.65 19.62 -19.46
N LYS A 76 -2.12 20.87 -19.37
CA LYS A 76 -1.20 22.01 -19.32
C LYS A 76 -0.32 21.78 -18.08
N PRO A 77 1.02 21.81 -18.20
CA PRO A 77 1.87 21.65 -17.03
C PRO A 77 1.50 22.72 -16.00
N GLN A 78 0.86 22.30 -14.92
CA GLN A 78 0.75 23.13 -13.72
C GLN A 78 2.15 23.23 -13.13
N PRO A 79 2.63 24.43 -12.76
CA PRO A 79 3.84 24.56 -11.97
C PRO A 79 3.72 23.65 -10.76
N GLN A 80 4.65 22.70 -10.61
CA GLN A 80 4.68 21.85 -9.43
C GLN A 80 5.02 22.74 -8.24
N GLU A 81 4.04 23.02 -7.38
CA GLU A 81 4.33 23.52 -6.04
C GLU A 81 5.08 22.42 -5.29
N GLN A 82 6.40 22.61 -5.15
CA GLN A 82 7.30 21.79 -4.35
C GLN A 82 6.91 21.89 -2.88
N ASN A 83 5.94 21.11 -2.42
CA ASN A 83 5.61 21.05 -1.00
C ASN A 83 5.79 19.62 -0.43
N SER A 84 7.03 19.38 -0.01
CA SER A 84 7.45 18.82 1.28
C SER A 84 6.84 17.51 1.82
N TYR A 85 7.36 16.36 1.37
CA TYR A 85 7.15 15.06 2.04
C TYR A 85 8.18 14.74 3.15
N GLN A 86 9.06 15.67 3.54
CA GLN A 86 10.15 15.38 4.48
C GLN A 86 9.94 15.80 5.95
N GLN A 87 8.78 16.27 6.39
CA GLN A 87 8.66 16.84 7.75
C GLN A 87 8.07 15.93 8.85
N GLN A 88 7.86 14.63 8.63
CA GLN A 88 7.26 13.77 9.67
C GLN A 88 8.22 12.80 10.39
N GLN A 89 9.50 12.70 10.01
CA GLN A 89 10.46 11.80 10.68
C GLN A 89 11.28 12.44 11.81
N GLN A 90 11.02 13.68 12.20
CA GLN A 90 11.77 14.37 13.26
C GLN A 90 10.86 15.01 14.28
N LYS A 91 10.09 14.22 15.04
CA LYS A 91 9.49 14.69 16.31
C LYS A 91 9.04 13.57 17.24
N SER A 92 9.96 12.68 17.60
CA SER A 92 9.84 11.88 18.83
C SER A 92 11.19 11.76 19.52
N SER A 93 11.74 12.90 19.94
CA SER A 93 12.73 12.93 21.01
C SER A 93 12.48 14.18 21.83
N SER A 94 11.55 14.07 22.77
CA SER A 94 11.69 14.83 24.01
C SER A 94 11.66 13.82 25.14
N ARG A 95 12.84 13.66 25.75
CA ARG A 95 13.01 13.00 27.05
C ARG A 95 12.12 13.70 28.05
N ASN A 96 11.14 12.99 28.60
CA ASN A 96 10.68 13.32 29.94
C ASN A 96 11.75 12.85 30.92
N SER A 97 12.44 13.83 31.51
CA SER A 97 13.21 13.68 32.73
C SER A 97 12.23 13.48 33.89
N TYR A 98 12.50 12.48 34.72
CA TYR A 98 12.15 12.54 36.13
C TYR A 98 13.42 12.23 36.94
N GLN A 99 13.62 13.03 37.98
CA GLN A 99 14.53 12.72 39.08
C GLN A 99 14.11 11.44 39.78
#